data_AF-A0A2K9K493-F1
#
_entry.id   AF-A0A2K9K493-F1
#
_cell.length_a   1.000
_cell.length_b   1.000
_cell.length_c   1.000
_cell.angle_alpha   90.00
_cell.angle_beta   90.00
_cell.angle_gamma   90.00
#
_symmetry.space_group_name_H-M   'P 1'
#
loop_
_entity.id
_entity.type
_entity.pdbx_description
1 polymer ?
#
loop_
_entity_poly.entity_id
_entity_poly.type
_entity_poly.pdbx_seq_one_letter_code
_entity_poly.pdbx_strand_id
1 'polypeptide(L)' 'MLDGVVDMFYKENGIEQSALLQIGDIFYASIGTEHVAHPRGAPRILVIESEGSV' A
#
# COMPACT_ATOMS: atom_id res chain seq x y z
N MET A 1 -5.31 -7.05 1.43
CA MET A 1 -5.37 -7.26 -0.02
C MET A 1 -6.40 -8.34 -0.32
N LEU A 2 -7.35 -8.12 -1.24
CA LEU A 2 -8.47 -9.06 -1.49
C LEU A 2 -8.29 -9.94 -2.74
N ASP A 3 -7.73 -9.41 -3.82
CA ASP A 3 -7.49 -10.13 -5.09
C ASP A 3 -6.39 -9.45 -5.93
N GLY A 4 -5.68 -10.20 -6.79
CA GLY A 4 -4.66 -9.70 -7.72
C GLY A 4 -3.22 -9.63 -7.17
N VAL A 5 -2.46 -8.58 -7.52
CA VAL A 5 -1.12 -8.26 -6.97
C VAL A 5 -0.90 -6.74 -7.04
N VAL A 6 -0.21 -6.17 -6.05
CA VAL A 6 0.15 -4.74 -6.02
C VAL A 6 1.62 -4.59 -5.64
N ASP A 7 2.37 -3.77 -6.38
CA ASP A 7 3.64 -3.22 -5.90
C ASP A 7 3.35 -1.97 -5.08
N MET A 8 3.65 -1.99 -3.78
CA MET A 8 3.49 -0.84 -2.88
C MET A 8 4.82 -0.15 -2.70
N PHE A 9 4.93 1.10 -3.10
CA PHE A 9 6.09 1.95 -2.86
C PHE A 9 5.79 2.88 -1.69
N TYR A 10 6.75 3.08 -0.80
CA TYR A 10 6.58 3.96 0.35
C TYR A 10 7.90 4.55 0.81
N LYS A 11 7.84 5.68 1.53
CA LYS A 11 9.03 6.23 2.20
C LYS A 11 8.92 6.01 3.70
N GLU A 12 9.93 5.37 4.26
CA GLU A 12 10.10 5.23 5.69
C GLU A 12 11.37 5.96 6.12
N ASN A 13 11.25 6.93 7.03
CA ASN A 13 12.37 7.79 7.47
C ASN A 13 13.10 8.47 6.30
N GLY A 14 12.35 8.84 5.25
CA GLY A 14 12.90 9.46 4.03
C GLY A 14 13.60 8.49 3.07
N ILE A 15 13.58 7.18 3.35
CA ILE A 15 14.17 6.14 2.52
C ILE A 15 13.05 5.45 1.73
N GLU A 16 13.22 5.40 0.41
CA GLU A 16 12.29 4.69 -0.47
C GLU A 16 12.39 3.18 -0.26
N GLN A 17 11.23 2.56 -0.14
CA GLN A 17 11.02 1.13 0.07
C GLN A 17 9.95 0.63 -0.89
N SER A 18 9.92 -0.69 -1.09
CA SER A 18 8.86 -1.34 -1.86
C SER A 18 8.49 -2.69 -1.26
N ALA A 19 7.19 -3.02 -1.28
CA ALA A 19 6.65 -4.31 -0.89
C ALA A 19 5.76 -4.88 -1.99
N LEU A 20 5.89 -6.17 -2.29
CA LEU A 20 4.96 -6.89 -3.17
C LEU A 20 3.81 -7.44 -2.33
N LEU A 21 2.59 -6.97 -2.57
CA LEU A 21 1.39 -7.41 -1.86
C LEU A 21 0.64 -8.47 -2.68
N GLN A 22 0.46 -9.64 -2.08
CA GLN A 22 -0.32 -10.76 -2.58
C GLN A 22 -1.64 -10.91 -1.81
N ILE A 23 -2.48 -11.85 -2.24
CA ILE A 23 -3.78 -12.11 -1.61
C ILE A 23 -3.57 -12.52 -0.15
N GLY A 24 -4.29 -11.86 0.76
CA GLY A 24 -4.17 -12.07 2.20
C GLY A 24 -3.20 -11.12 2.91
N ASP A 25 -2.30 -10.44 2.17
CA ASP A 25 -1.36 -9.50 2.79
C ASP A 25 -2.07 -8.25 3.31
N ILE A 26 -1.53 -7.71 4.39
CA ILE A 26 -1.94 -6.43 4.99
C ILE A 26 -0.74 -5.50 4.91
N PHE A 27 -0.97 -4.30 4.39
CA PHE A 27 0.00 -3.21 4.39
C PHE A 27 -0.49 -2.11 5.33
N TYR A 28 0.37 -1.65 6.22
CA TYR A 28 0.08 -0.58 7.16
C TYR A 28 1.04 0.59 6.91
N ALA A 29 0.47 1.73 6.49
CA ALA A 29 1.16 3.01 6.41
C ALA A 29 0.89 3.79 7.69
N SER A 30 1.94 4.22 8.39
CA SER A 30 1.79 5.11 9.55
C SER A 30 1.35 6.51 9.09
N ILE A 31 0.81 7.31 10.00
CA ILE A 31 0.42 8.71 9.71
C ILE A 31 1.60 9.46 9.09
N GLY A 32 1.36 10.09 7.94
CA GLY A 32 2.38 10.84 7.18
C GLY A 32 3.35 9.97 6.38
N THR A 33 3.10 8.66 6.26
CA THR A 33 3.88 7.80 5.35
C THR A 33 3.44 8.08 3.92
N GLU A 34 4.31 8.72 3.14
CA GLU A 34 4.15 8.80 1.69
C GLU A 34 4.15 7.39 1.11
N HIS A 35 3.08 7.00 0.43
CA HIS A 35 2.96 5.69 -0.20
C HIS A 35 2.17 5.76 -1.51
N VAL A 36 2.49 4.86 -2.44
CA VAL A 36 1.89 4.77 -3.77
C VAL A 36 1.72 3.30 -4.14
N ALA A 37 0.48 2.92 -4.43
CA ALA A 37 0.18 1.59 -4.95
C ALA A 37 0.32 1.57 -6.48
N HIS A 38 1.05 0.59 -7.01
CA HIS A 38 1.12 0.24 -8.42
C HIS A 38 0.45 -1.12 -8.65
N PRO A 39 -0.84 -1.12 -9.04
CA PRO A 39 -1.59 -2.32 -9.38
C PRO A 39 -0.96 -3.12 -10.52
N ARG A 40 -0.86 -4.44 -10.36
CA ARG A 40 -0.59 -5.35 -11.48
C ARG A 40 -1.91 -5.91 -12.00
N GLY A 41 -2.34 -5.44 -13.17
CA GLY A 41 -3.63 -5.79 -13.74
C GLY A 41 -4.78 -5.13 -12.98
N ALA A 42 -5.81 -5.90 -12.64
CA ALA A 42 -7.02 -5.41 -11.97
C ALA A 42 -7.18 -5.97 -10.54
N PRO A 43 -6.29 -5.62 -9.60
CA PRO A 43 -6.39 -6.10 -8.23
C PRO A 43 -7.56 -5.46 -7.49
N ARG A 44 -7.98 -6.11 -6.40
CA ARG A 44 -8.99 -5.61 -5.48
C ARG A 44 -8.34 -5.38 -4.13
N ILE A 45 -8.36 -4.13 -3.67
CA ILE A 45 -7.83 -3.73 -2.37
C ILE A 45 -8.95 -3.15 -1.50
N LEU A 46 -8.88 -3.42 -0.21
CA LEU A 46 -9.67 -2.73 0.80
C LEU A 46 -8.75 -1.73 1.48
N VAL A 47 -9.09 -0.45 1.41
CA VAL A 47 -8.39 0.62 2.10
C VAL A 47 -9.23 1.01 3.30
N ILE A 48 -8.59 1.09 4.47
CA ILE A 48 -9.18 1.59 5.70
C ILE A 48 -8.34 2.80 6.08
N GLU A 49 -8.92 3.99 5.98
CA GLU A 49 -8.26 5.25 6.27
C GLU A 49 -9.17 6.14 7.12
N SER A 50 -8.54 7.00 7.92
CA SER A 50 -9.24 8.08 8.62
C SER A 50 -9.20 9.32 7.73
N GLU A 51 -10.23 10.16 7.80
CA GLU A 51 -10.22 11.41 7.04
C GLU A 51 -8.96 12.24 7.36
N GLY A 52 -8.18 12.58 6.32
CA GLY A 52 -6.95 13.37 6.44
C GLY A 52 -5.68 12.59 6.79
N SER A 53 -5.65 11.25 6.69
CA SER A 53 -4.45 10.44 7.02
C SER A 53 -3.44 10.24 5.89
N VAL A 54 -3.50 11.06 4.82
CA VAL A 54 -2.60 10.97 3.65
C VAL A 54 -1.43 11.93 3.80
#